data_AF-A0A9E5WAH9-F1
#
_entry.id   AF-A0A9E5WAH9-F1
#
_cell.length_a   1.000
_cell.length_b   1.000
_cell.length_c   1.000
_cell.angle_alpha   90.00
_cell.angle_beta   90.00
_cell.angle_gamma   90.00
#
_symmetry.space_group_name_H-M   'P 1'
#
loop_
_entity.id
_entity.type
_entity.pdbx_description
1 polymer ?
#
loop_
_entity_poly.entity_id
_entity_poly.type
_entity_poly.pdbx_seq_one_letter_code
_entity_poly.pdbx_strand_id
1 'polypeptide(L)'
;MKFANPYLLNLLWGLIPLFGIMSYGILKQKKILSGFAGAGMLSLIVPGFDPKRRWIKAVLLILAFGFAIIALSGPQLGYKWEKTTQKGVDIMIALDCSKSMLARDIKPNRLERAKREIIDLLHMMKSDRAGLVAFSGRAILQCPLTLDHEAFNIFLKVLKPGFLPVGGTNLEAAIKTSYEGFEKKSDTKKAIIIITDGESTSGDVEETAKLMAKKGIKIFSIGVGNLQGAPIPDENGGFKKDGAGNIIMSKVDEKALEKLAAVTGGIYVRSVAGDMDLDLIYKDRILGTMERKTLTSGKRKVWENRYQWFLFPALVLLLMEFMLPSKKRINKLFVLALGVAMLFFQNQPVYAKSVSLSVKKGIKAFDRQNYENAKKHFIDAQLENPENAKLYYDIGAAAYMNKEYDQAKKNFTQALKSDDASLRHDARYNLANTYYRMGNLGEAIKEYENILKKFPGDKQAKENLKFVKKQKKKKQKKKKESKTGKDKNNKKNKKDRNKNSKQNKQKQHRDKKTQGNKNKDKPEQEKLKPRENKKAALKEKQTGQANKILENKLNRLEDKPGSGMMPLLQEQHVEKDW
;
A
#
# COMPACT_ATOMS: atom_id res chain seq x y z
N MET A 1 -34.83 22.36 -0.50
CA MET A 1 -34.64 21.15 -1.33
C MET A 1 -33.35 21.32 -2.11
N LYS A 2 -32.43 20.36 -2.05
CA LYS A 2 -31.13 20.44 -2.75
C LYS A 2 -31.11 19.37 -3.83
N PHE A 3 -30.54 19.65 -5.01
CA PHE A 3 -30.38 18.63 -6.05
C PHE A 3 -28.97 18.05 -5.99
N ALA A 4 -28.85 16.73 -6.14
CA ALA A 4 -27.56 16.05 -6.21
C ALA A 4 -26.80 16.47 -7.48
N ASN A 5 -27.51 16.60 -8.60
CA ASN A 5 -26.97 16.94 -9.91
C ASN A 5 -27.82 18.05 -10.56
N PRO A 6 -27.60 19.33 -10.19
CA PRO A 6 -28.44 20.43 -10.67
C PRO A 6 -28.34 20.65 -12.19
N TYR A 7 -27.23 20.29 -12.81
CA TYR A 7 -27.01 20.42 -14.25
C TYR A 7 -27.99 19.58 -15.10
N LEU A 8 -28.54 18.49 -14.54
CA LEU A 8 -29.52 17.64 -15.25
C LEU A 8 -30.87 18.31 -15.43
N LEU A 9 -31.18 19.37 -14.66
CA LEU A 9 -32.40 20.16 -14.85
C LEU A 9 -32.43 20.88 -16.20
N ASN A 10 -31.27 21.09 -16.84
CA ASN A 10 -31.19 21.68 -18.17
C ASN A 10 -31.87 20.82 -19.25
N LEU A 11 -32.07 19.51 -19.00
CA LEU A 11 -32.81 18.62 -19.89
C LEU A 11 -34.30 19.02 -20.02
N LEU A 12 -34.86 19.76 -19.06
CA LEU A 12 -36.24 20.24 -19.14
C LEU A 12 -36.47 21.16 -20.34
N TRP A 13 -35.45 21.90 -20.77
CA TRP A 13 -35.54 22.75 -21.97
C TRP A 13 -35.75 21.92 -23.24
N GLY A 14 -35.29 20.67 -23.26
CA GLY A 14 -35.53 19.71 -24.35
C GLY A 14 -36.98 19.26 -24.48
N LEU A 15 -37.82 19.46 -23.47
CA LEU A 15 -39.25 19.14 -23.53
C LEU A 15 -40.03 20.10 -24.43
N ILE A 16 -39.58 21.35 -24.57
CA ILE A 16 -40.21 22.37 -25.42
C ILE A 16 -40.18 21.97 -26.90
N PRO A 17 -39.01 21.66 -27.52
CA PRO A 17 -38.98 21.20 -28.90
C PRO A 17 -39.67 19.84 -29.08
N LEU A 18 -39.61 18.95 -28.08
CA LEU A 18 -40.34 17.67 -28.10
C LEU A 18 -41.86 17.90 -28.18
N PHE A 19 -42.40 18.80 -27.36
CA PHE A 19 -43.82 19.20 -27.42
C PHE A 19 -44.17 19.81 -28.78
N GLY A 20 -43.29 20.65 -29.34
CA GLY A 20 -43.46 21.25 -30.66
C GLY A 20 -43.55 20.21 -31.79
N ILE A 21 -42.63 19.23 -31.80
CA ILE A 21 -42.62 18.14 -32.79
C ILE A 21 -43.89 17.29 -32.69
N MET A 22 -44.30 16.92 -31.47
CA MET A 22 -45.53 16.14 -31.25
C MET A 22 -46.78 16.92 -31.70
N SER A 23 -46.87 18.19 -31.34
CA SER A 23 -47.98 19.07 -31.72
C SER A 23 -48.07 19.25 -33.25
N TYR A 24 -46.93 19.49 -33.91
CA TYR A 24 -46.84 19.58 -35.37
C TYR A 24 -47.28 18.27 -36.04
N GLY A 25 -46.85 17.12 -35.51
CA GLY A 25 -47.28 15.80 -36.01
C GLY A 25 -48.80 15.61 -35.93
N ILE A 26 -49.43 16.01 -34.82
CA ILE A 26 -50.88 15.94 -34.64
C ILE A 26 -51.61 16.84 -35.65
N LEU A 27 -51.15 18.08 -35.83
CA LEU A 27 -51.76 19.06 -36.75
C LEU A 27 -51.59 18.67 -38.22
N LYS A 28 -50.38 18.24 -38.62
CA LYS A 28 -50.08 17.81 -39.99
C LYS A 28 -50.89 16.57 -40.36
N GLN A 29 -50.99 15.61 -39.45
CA GLN A 29 -51.78 14.42 -39.67
C GLN A 29 -53.27 14.75 -39.87
N LYS A 30 -53.84 15.67 -39.07
CA LYS A 30 -55.21 16.16 -39.28
C LYS A 30 -55.40 16.76 -40.68
N LYS A 31 -54.45 17.59 -41.13
CA LYS A 31 -54.48 18.24 -42.46
C LYS A 31 -54.38 17.24 -43.62
N ILE A 32 -53.53 16.22 -43.49
CA ILE A 32 -53.41 15.15 -44.50
C ILE A 32 -54.71 14.36 -44.57
N LEU A 33 -55.23 13.89 -43.44
CA LEU A 33 -56.46 13.10 -43.40
C LEU A 33 -57.70 13.85 -43.92
N SER A 34 -57.81 15.17 -43.69
CA SER A 34 -58.88 15.99 -44.28
C SER A 34 -58.79 16.14 -45.80
N GLY A 35 -57.64 15.86 -46.41
CA GLY A 35 -57.49 15.85 -47.87
C GLY A 35 -57.90 14.53 -48.53
N PHE A 36 -57.99 13.42 -47.77
CA PHE A 36 -58.32 12.09 -48.29
C PHE A 36 -59.79 11.68 -48.07
N ALA A 37 -60.49 12.29 -47.11
CA ALA A 37 -61.90 11.95 -46.82
C ALA A 37 -62.66 13.16 -46.24
N GLY A 38 -63.96 13.28 -46.56
CA GLY A 38 -64.85 14.29 -46.01
C GLY A 38 -65.03 14.14 -44.48
N ALA A 39 -65.37 15.24 -43.81
CA ALA A 39 -65.36 15.37 -42.34
C ALA A 39 -66.15 14.29 -41.56
N GLY A 40 -67.08 13.58 -42.20
CA GLY A 40 -67.85 12.47 -41.61
C GLY A 40 -67.36 11.05 -41.93
N MET A 41 -66.50 10.84 -42.95
CA MET A 41 -66.04 9.50 -43.37
C MET A 41 -64.72 9.07 -42.72
N LEU A 42 -63.96 9.99 -42.12
CA LEU A 42 -62.67 9.68 -41.47
C LEU A 42 -62.78 8.60 -40.37
N SER A 43 -63.86 8.62 -39.59
CA SER A 43 -64.10 7.68 -38.49
C SER A 43 -64.40 6.25 -38.99
N LEU A 44 -64.91 6.12 -40.22
CA LEU A 44 -65.13 4.83 -40.88
C LEU A 44 -63.87 4.28 -41.55
N ILE A 45 -63.05 5.14 -42.17
CA ILE A 45 -61.85 4.73 -42.92
C ILE A 45 -60.67 4.41 -41.97
N VAL A 46 -60.55 5.14 -40.86
CA VAL A 46 -59.52 4.91 -39.83
C VAL A 46 -60.18 4.67 -38.47
N PRO A 47 -60.61 3.42 -38.18
CA PRO A 47 -61.21 3.11 -36.89
C PRO A 47 -60.21 3.36 -35.74
N GLY A 48 -60.55 4.30 -34.87
CA GLY A 48 -59.74 4.68 -33.69
C GLY A 48 -59.04 6.05 -33.77
N PHE A 49 -59.30 6.86 -34.82
CA PHE A 49 -58.76 8.22 -34.91
C PHE A 49 -59.54 9.20 -34.01
N ASP A 50 -58.93 9.60 -32.90
CA ASP A 50 -59.44 10.66 -32.01
C ASP A 50 -58.33 11.69 -31.72
N PRO A 51 -58.41 12.91 -32.29
CA PRO A 51 -57.38 13.93 -32.10
C PRO A 51 -57.28 14.41 -30.65
N LYS A 52 -58.37 14.38 -29.86
CA LYS A 52 -58.34 14.77 -28.45
C LYS A 52 -57.51 13.79 -27.63
N ARG A 53 -57.67 12.48 -27.89
CA ARG A 53 -56.88 11.43 -27.21
C ARG A 53 -55.40 11.51 -27.52
N ARG A 54 -55.02 11.84 -28.75
CA ARG A 54 -53.62 12.00 -29.12
C ARG A 54 -52.96 13.20 -28.44
N TRP A 55 -53.71 14.30 -28.28
CA TRP A 55 -53.27 15.44 -27.46
C TRP A 55 -53.09 15.06 -25.99
N ILE A 56 -54.03 14.30 -25.41
CA ILE A 56 -53.94 13.80 -24.03
C ILE A 56 -52.69 12.92 -23.84
N LYS A 57 -52.41 12.00 -24.77
CA LYS A 57 -51.18 11.18 -24.75
C LYS A 57 -49.90 12.02 -24.80
N ALA A 58 -49.87 13.03 -25.68
CA ALA A 58 -48.72 13.91 -25.80
C ALA A 58 -48.43 14.68 -24.50
N VAL A 59 -49.48 15.21 -23.86
CA VAL A 59 -49.37 15.91 -22.58
C VAL A 59 -48.91 14.97 -21.47
N LEU A 60 -49.50 13.77 -21.37
CA LEU A 60 -49.12 12.75 -20.37
C LEU A 60 -47.65 12.34 -20.52
N LEU A 61 -47.19 12.12 -21.74
CA LEU A 61 -45.81 11.73 -22.03
C LEU A 61 -44.82 12.83 -21.60
N ILE A 62 -45.14 14.09 -21.89
CA ILE A 62 -44.25 15.22 -21.57
C ILE A 62 -44.22 15.49 -20.07
N LEU A 63 -45.37 15.34 -19.39
CA LEU A 63 -45.43 15.39 -17.93
C LEU A 63 -44.60 14.26 -17.30
N ALA A 64 -44.70 13.03 -17.83
CA ALA A 64 -43.93 11.88 -17.37
C ALA A 64 -42.41 12.10 -17.51
N PHE A 65 -41.95 12.57 -18.68
CA PHE A 65 -40.55 12.90 -18.90
C PHE A 65 -40.08 14.06 -18.00
N GLY A 66 -40.91 15.07 -17.77
CA GLY A 66 -40.60 16.15 -16.83
C GLY A 66 -40.35 15.64 -15.41
N PHE A 67 -41.24 14.81 -14.89
CA PHE A 67 -41.07 14.19 -13.57
C PHE A 67 -39.86 13.23 -13.51
N ALA A 68 -39.58 12.49 -14.59
CA ALA A 68 -38.41 11.61 -14.68
C ALA A 68 -37.09 12.41 -14.67
N ILE A 69 -37.02 13.54 -15.38
CA ILE A 69 -35.84 14.43 -15.37
C ILE A 69 -35.62 15.00 -13.96
N ILE A 70 -36.69 15.41 -13.28
CA ILE A 70 -36.60 15.89 -11.88
C ILE A 70 -36.11 14.76 -10.97
N ALA A 71 -36.63 13.53 -11.12
CA ALA A 71 -36.14 12.38 -10.35
C ALA A 71 -34.64 12.11 -10.61
N LEU A 72 -34.20 12.17 -11.87
CA LEU A 72 -32.82 11.96 -12.27
C LEU A 72 -31.86 13.00 -11.69
N SER A 73 -32.31 14.25 -11.54
CA SER A 73 -31.53 15.32 -10.89
C SER A 73 -31.24 15.07 -9.39
N GLY A 74 -31.88 14.05 -8.81
CA GLY A 74 -31.64 13.57 -7.45
C GLY A 74 -32.08 14.58 -6.40
N PRO A 75 -33.39 14.84 -6.26
CA PRO A 75 -33.92 15.77 -5.28
C PRO A 75 -33.69 15.25 -3.87
N GLN A 76 -32.98 16.03 -3.06
CA GLN A 76 -32.64 15.72 -1.69
C GLN A 76 -33.52 16.53 -0.74
N LEU A 77 -34.22 15.81 0.14
CA LEU A 77 -35.09 16.36 1.17
C LEU A 77 -34.77 15.67 2.50
N GLY A 78 -34.53 16.45 3.54
CA GLY A 78 -34.10 15.94 4.84
C GLY A 78 -32.61 15.58 4.89
N TYR A 79 -32.13 15.33 6.08
CA TYR A 79 -30.74 14.99 6.34
C TYR A 79 -30.61 14.08 7.55
N LYS A 80 -29.64 13.16 7.49
CA LYS A 80 -29.23 12.33 8.62
C LYS A 80 -27.85 12.77 9.11
N TRP A 81 -27.68 12.74 10.42
CA TRP A 81 -26.38 12.93 11.04
C TRP A 81 -25.64 11.60 11.06
N GLU A 82 -24.60 11.48 10.26
CA GLU A 82 -23.71 10.33 10.27
C GLU A 82 -22.50 10.65 11.16
N LYS A 83 -22.20 9.79 12.13
CA LYS A 83 -21.01 9.92 12.97
C LYS A 83 -19.79 9.53 12.14
N THR A 84 -18.96 10.51 11.78
CA THR A 84 -17.66 10.25 11.17
C THR A 84 -16.66 9.97 12.28
N THR A 85 -16.26 8.71 12.44
CA THR A 85 -15.19 8.32 13.36
C THR A 85 -13.84 8.45 12.67
N GLN A 86 -13.02 9.42 13.05
CA GLN A 86 -11.63 9.49 12.62
C GLN A 86 -10.77 8.66 13.56
N LYS A 87 -10.07 7.66 13.04
CA LYS A 87 -9.14 6.82 13.81
C LYS A 87 -7.70 7.30 13.57
N GLY A 88 -6.93 7.51 14.63
CA GLY A 88 -5.52 7.87 14.53
C GLY A 88 -4.73 7.60 15.82
N VAL A 89 -3.50 8.11 15.84
CA VAL A 89 -2.54 7.97 16.95
C VAL A 89 -2.01 9.34 17.38
N ASP A 90 -1.49 9.41 18.60
CA ASP A 90 -0.82 10.60 19.12
C ASP A 90 0.69 10.42 18.97
N ILE A 91 1.32 11.35 18.25
CA ILE A 91 2.76 11.32 17.95
C ILE A 91 3.40 12.56 18.54
N MET A 92 4.37 12.36 19.43
CA MET A 92 5.21 13.43 19.96
C MET A 92 6.58 13.38 19.28
N ILE A 93 6.95 14.46 18.60
CA ILE A 93 8.22 14.59 17.89
C ILE A 93 9.18 15.36 18.79
N ALA A 94 10.22 14.69 19.28
CA ALA A 94 11.30 15.31 20.03
C ALA A 94 12.46 15.61 19.06
N LEU A 95 12.74 16.89 18.85
CA LEU A 95 13.79 17.38 17.96
C LEU A 95 14.96 17.96 18.75
N ASP A 96 16.15 17.46 18.46
CA ASP A 96 17.41 17.94 19.03
C ASP A 96 17.81 19.28 18.40
N CYS A 97 18.01 20.28 19.26
CA CYS A 97 18.43 21.64 18.91
C CYS A 97 19.84 21.97 19.45
N SER A 98 20.61 20.97 19.86
CA SER A 98 21.98 21.13 20.34
C SER A 98 22.92 21.65 19.25
N LYS A 99 24.11 22.10 19.65
CA LYS A 99 25.09 22.68 18.72
C LYS A 99 25.63 21.67 17.71
N SER A 100 25.62 20.37 18.01
CA SER A 100 26.08 19.32 17.07
C SER A 100 25.17 19.21 15.84
N MET A 101 23.90 19.62 15.95
CA MET A 101 22.96 19.66 14.83
C MET A 101 23.26 20.77 13.80
N LEU A 102 24.25 21.64 14.06
CA LEU A 102 24.81 22.58 13.08
C LEU A 102 25.76 21.92 12.07
N ALA A 103 26.20 20.69 12.32
CA ALA A 103 27.08 19.98 11.41
C ALA A 103 26.47 19.87 10.01
N ARG A 104 27.34 19.95 8.98
CA ARG A 104 26.96 20.03 7.56
C ARG A 104 27.29 18.76 6.77
N ASP A 105 27.44 17.63 7.46
CA ASP A 105 27.54 16.32 6.81
C ASP A 105 26.27 15.97 6.01
N ILE A 106 25.13 16.52 6.41
CA ILE A 106 23.90 16.51 5.63
C ILE A 106 23.52 17.96 5.29
N LYS A 107 23.32 18.26 4.01
CA LYS A 107 22.98 19.61 3.56
C LYS A 107 21.53 19.99 3.89
N PRO A 108 21.26 21.25 4.30
CA PRO A 108 22.22 22.32 4.57
C PRO A 108 22.92 22.20 5.94
N ASN A 109 22.21 21.69 6.95
CA ASN A 109 22.75 21.17 8.21
C ASN A 109 21.80 20.09 8.75
N ARG A 110 22.21 19.35 9.78
CA ARG A 110 21.41 18.25 10.36
C ARG A 110 20.03 18.72 10.84
N LEU A 111 19.93 19.87 11.52
CA LEU A 111 18.64 20.38 12.02
C LEU A 111 17.67 20.74 10.90
N GLU A 112 18.12 21.50 9.91
CA GLU A 112 17.29 21.91 8.78
C GLU A 112 16.88 20.72 7.91
N ARG A 113 17.73 19.69 7.83
CA ARG A 113 17.33 18.42 7.24
C ARG A 113 16.20 17.78 8.07
N ALA A 114 16.39 17.63 9.38
CA ALA A 114 15.38 17.05 10.27
C ALA A 114 14.03 17.78 10.18
N LYS A 115 14.02 19.12 10.13
CA LYS A 115 12.79 19.90 9.95
C LYS A 115 12.06 19.58 8.66
N ARG A 116 12.75 19.51 7.52
CA ARG A 116 12.13 19.18 6.23
C ARG A 116 11.43 17.83 6.28
N GLU A 117 12.05 16.89 6.97
CA GLU A 117 11.58 15.51 7.03
C GLU A 117 10.40 15.36 8.00
N ILE A 118 10.36 16.18 9.05
CA ILE A 118 9.16 16.36 9.87
C ILE A 118 8.03 16.95 9.02
N ILE A 119 8.30 17.95 8.18
CA ILE A 119 7.28 18.53 7.28
C ILE A 119 6.74 17.47 6.32
N ASP A 120 7.62 16.67 5.71
CA ASP A 120 7.22 15.58 4.81
C ASP A 120 6.41 14.50 5.54
N LEU A 121 6.80 14.16 6.78
CA LEU A 121 6.03 13.28 7.66
C LEU A 121 4.61 13.80 7.91
N LEU A 122 4.46 15.09 8.24
CA LEU A 122 3.16 15.70 8.51
C LEU A 122 2.22 15.63 7.31
N HIS A 123 2.72 15.84 6.08
CA HIS A 123 1.90 15.73 4.87
C HIS A 123 1.31 14.32 4.66
N MET A 124 1.94 13.28 5.20
CA MET A 124 1.42 11.91 5.16
C MET A 124 0.40 11.62 6.27
N MET A 125 0.45 12.37 7.37
CA MET A 125 -0.44 12.22 8.51
C MET A 125 -1.81 12.84 8.18
N LYS A 126 -2.86 12.01 8.06
CA LYS A 126 -4.21 12.50 7.72
C LYS A 126 -5.13 12.71 8.91
N SER A 127 -4.95 11.93 9.96
CA SER A 127 -5.86 11.90 11.11
C SER A 127 -5.12 11.69 12.42
N ASP A 128 -3.81 11.88 12.43
CA ASP A 128 -2.96 11.67 13.60
C ASP A 128 -2.61 13.02 14.22
N ARG A 129 -2.60 13.09 15.55
CA ARG A 129 -2.19 14.29 16.27
C ARG A 129 -0.67 14.33 16.36
N ALA A 130 -0.10 15.51 16.11
CA ALA A 130 1.34 15.75 16.23
C ALA A 130 1.61 16.78 17.33
N GLY A 131 2.62 16.54 18.15
CA GLY A 131 3.17 17.48 19.11
C GLY A 131 4.68 17.62 18.93
N LEU A 132 5.26 18.74 19.37
CA LEU A 132 6.67 19.06 19.18
C LEU A 132 7.34 19.33 20.53
N VAL A 133 8.41 18.63 20.81
CA VAL A 133 9.32 18.86 21.92
C VAL A 133 10.66 19.30 21.34
N ALA A 134 11.20 20.42 21.82
CA ALA A 134 12.55 20.85 21.49
C ALA A 134 13.46 20.49 22.67
N PHE A 135 14.64 19.94 22.39
CA PHE A 135 15.57 19.57 23.47
C PHE A 135 17.04 19.81 23.13
N SER A 136 17.84 19.94 24.19
CA SER A 136 19.30 20.02 24.24
C SER A 136 19.69 19.48 25.63
N GLY A 137 20.41 20.22 26.49
CA GLY A 137 20.62 19.82 27.90
C GLY A 137 19.36 19.88 28.77
N ARG A 138 18.30 20.56 28.31
CA ARG A 138 16.93 20.52 28.85
C ARG A 138 15.93 20.22 27.73
N ALA A 139 14.68 19.92 28.06
CA ALA A 139 13.60 19.74 27.08
C ALA A 139 12.39 20.63 27.41
N ILE A 140 11.71 21.13 26.38
CA ILE A 140 10.48 21.92 26.50
C ILE A 140 9.44 21.45 25.48
N LEU A 141 8.16 21.50 25.88
CA LEU A 141 7.04 21.28 24.97
C LEU A 141 6.84 22.56 24.13
N GLN A 142 7.22 22.50 22.86
CA GLN A 142 7.13 23.64 21.94
C GLN A 142 5.75 23.73 21.28
N CYS A 143 5.14 22.58 20.95
CA CYS A 143 3.81 22.51 20.37
C CYS A 143 3.01 21.39 21.06
N PRO A 144 1.87 21.70 21.71
CA PRO A 144 0.95 20.69 22.19
C PRO A 144 0.42 19.80 21.05
N LEU A 145 -0.17 18.65 21.40
CA LEU A 145 -0.78 17.75 20.41
C LEU A 145 -1.91 18.43 19.64
N THR A 146 -1.79 18.46 18.32
CA THR A 146 -2.78 19.09 17.43
C THR A 146 -3.03 18.27 16.16
N LEU A 147 -4.25 18.41 15.60
CA LEU A 147 -4.59 17.96 14.25
C LEU A 147 -4.26 19.02 13.18
N ASP A 148 -3.98 20.26 13.60
CA ASP A 148 -3.62 21.36 12.73
C ASP A 148 -2.11 21.34 12.47
N HIS A 149 -1.71 20.68 11.39
CA HIS A 149 -0.31 20.56 10.99
C HIS A 149 0.27 21.86 10.43
N GLU A 150 -0.58 22.79 9.97
CA GLU A 150 -0.11 24.12 9.54
C GLU A 150 0.31 24.93 10.76
N ALA A 151 -0.48 24.90 11.84
CA ALA A 151 -0.11 25.51 13.10
C ALA A 151 1.18 24.88 13.67
N PHE A 152 1.31 23.55 13.63
CA PHE A 152 2.54 22.85 14.03
C PHE A 152 3.76 23.37 13.27
N ASN A 153 3.64 23.59 11.95
CA ASN A 153 4.74 24.02 11.09
C ASN A 153 5.28 25.40 11.50
N ILE A 154 4.44 26.28 12.04
CA ILE A 154 4.87 27.58 12.58
C ILE A 154 5.86 27.36 13.74
N PHE A 155 5.52 26.48 14.69
CA PHE A 155 6.39 26.17 15.83
C PHE A 155 7.70 25.50 15.41
N LEU A 156 7.65 24.61 14.42
CA LEU A 156 8.83 23.93 13.89
C LEU A 156 9.82 24.91 13.25
N LYS A 157 9.31 25.89 12.49
CA LYS A 157 10.15 26.89 11.80
C LYS A 157 10.96 27.76 12.75
N VAL A 158 10.43 28.03 13.95
CA VAL A 158 11.08 28.87 14.97
C VAL A 158 12.32 28.21 15.59
N LEU A 159 12.36 26.86 15.62
CA LEU A 159 13.48 26.14 16.22
C LEU A 159 14.78 26.42 15.48
N LYS A 160 15.84 26.78 16.19
CA LYS A 160 17.17 27.03 15.63
C LYS A 160 18.22 26.27 16.44
N PRO A 161 19.42 26.04 15.91
CA PRO A 161 20.47 25.44 16.72
C PRO A 161 20.83 26.40 17.86
N GLY A 162 20.97 25.87 19.07
CA GLY A 162 21.15 26.71 20.28
C GLY A 162 19.88 27.46 20.73
N PHE A 163 18.70 27.08 20.22
CA PHE A 163 17.41 27.66 20.65
C PHE A 163 17.20 27.59 22.16
N LEU A 164 17.74 26.54 22.80
CA LEU A 164 17.71 26.39 24.24
C LEU A 164 19.04 26.87 24.85
N PRO A 165 18.99 27.61 25.97
CA PRO A 165 20.18 28.24 26.57
C PRO A 165 21.14 27.22 27.20
N VAL A 166 20.64 26.04 27.59
CA VAL A 166 21.46 24.98 28.19
C VAL A 166 22.01 24.10 27.07
N GLY A 167 23.32 24.08 26.92
CA GLY A 167 24.03 23.21 25.98
C GLY A 167 24.00 21.74 26.40
N GLY A 168 24.54 20.88 25.54
CA GLY A 168 24.50 19.41 25.71
C GLY A 168 23.25 18.79 25.12
N THR A 169 23.06 17.50 25.41
CA THR A 169 21.99 16.65 24.88
C THR A 169 21.49 15.72 25.97
N ASN A 170 20.23 15.87 26.37
CA ASN A 170 19.58 15.12 27.44
C ASN A 170 18.35 14.40 26.91
N LEU A 171 18.54 13.14 26.51
CA LEU A 171 17.47 12.31 25.94
C LEU A 171 16.41 11.93 26.99
N GLU A 172 16.82 11.75 28.24
CA GLU A 172 15.89 11.46 29.34
C GLU A 172 14.87 12.59 29.51
N ALA A 173 15.34 13.84 29.54
CA ALA A 173 14.46 15.01 29.64
C ALA A 173 13.51 15.08 28.44
N ALA A 174 14.02 14.84 27.22
CA ALA A 174 13.21 14.85 26.01
C ALA A 174 12.06 13.81 26.07
N ILE A 175 12.36 12.60 26.54
CA ILE A 175 11.36 11.52 26.67
C ILE A 175 10.34 11.84 27.77
N LYS A 176 10.78 12.36 28.92
CA LYS A 176 9.90 12.74 30.04
C LYS A 176 8.94 13.88 29.63
N THR A 177 9.46 14.95 29.04
CA THR A 177 8.64 16.05 28.54
C THR A 177 7.68 15.60 27.44
N SER A 178 8.13 14.70 26.56
CA SER A 178 7.25 14.09 25.55
C SER A 178 6.10 13.30 26.18
N TYR A 179 6.39 12.55 27.25
CA TYR A 179 5.37 11.83 28.00
C TYR A 179 4.34 12.76 28.64
N GLU A 180 4.80 13.84 29.27
CA GLU A 180 3.95 14.84 29.92
C GLU A 180 3.07 15.60 28.92
N GLY A 181 3.53 15.78 27.68
CA GLY A 181 2.76 16.38 26.60
C GLY A 181 1.60 15.52 26.08
N PHE A 182 1.52 14.22 26.44
CA PHE A 182 0.37 13.38 26.11
C PHE A 182 -0.81 13.60 27.06
N GLU A 183 -2.02 13.52 26.51
CA GLU A 183 -3.24 13.49 27.32
C GLU A 183 -3.31 12.22 28.18
N LYS A 184 -3.36 12.40 29.51
CA LYS A 184 -3.38 11.30 30.50
C LYS A 184 -4.63 10.42 30.37
N LYS A 185 -5.78 11.01 29.99
CA LYS A 185 -7.09 10.33 29.89
C LYS A 185 -7.40 9.76 28.50
N SER A 186 -6.54 9.96 27.51
CA SER A 186 -6.79 9.47 26.16
C SER A 186 -6.41 7.99 26.03
N ASP A 187 -7.33 7.20 25.45
CA ASP A 187 -7.15 5.79 25.14
C ASP A 187 -6.38 5.56 23.81
N THR A 188 -5.96 6.64 23.14
CA THR A 188 -5.16 6.61 21.91
C THR A 188 -3.81 5.94 22.13
N LYS A 189 -3.30 5.26 21.09
CA LYS A 189 -1.92 4.78 21.08
C LYS A 189 -0.98 5.97 20.91
N LYS A 190 0.12 5.93 21.67
CA LYS A 190 1.08 7.02 21.82
C LYS A 190 2.45 6.57 21.31
N ALA A 191 3.07 7.41 20.49
CA ALA A 191 4.42 7.19 20.00
C ALA A 191 5.26 8.45 20.16
N ILE A 192 6.53 8.25 20.50
CA ILE A 192 7.52 9.32 20.54
C ILE A 192 8.48 9.08 19.37
N ILE A 193 8.73 10.10 18.56
CA ILE A 193 9.75 10.09 17.51
C ILE A 193 10.87 11.02 17.96
N ILE A 194 12.05 10.49 18.19
CA ILE A 194 13.22 11.26 18.62
C ILE A 194 14.16 11.43 17.44
N ILE A 195 14.54 12.67 17.13
CA ILE A 195 15.45 13.00 16.03
C ILE A 195 16.67 13.69 16.63
N THR A 196 17.83 13.03 16.56
CA THR A 196 19.08 13.44 17.22
C THR A 196 20.28 12.76 16.56
N ASP A 197 21.48 13.22 16.85
CA ASP A 197 22.71 12.46 16.57
C ASP A 197 23.03 11.41 17.65
N GLY A 198 22.31 11.40 18.77
CA GLY A 198 22.39 10.34 19.79
C GLY A 198 23.51 10.51 20.80
N GLU A 199 24.30 11.59 20.74
CA GLU A 199 25.34 11.90 21.73
C GLU A 199 24.72 12.37 23.05
N SER A 200 24.17 11.46 23.86
CA SER A 200 23.63 11.81 25.18
C SER A 200 24.77 12.16 26.14
N THR A 201 24.67 13.33 26.78
CA THR A 201 25.68 13.82 27.72
C THR A 201 25.28 13.57 29.18
N SER A 202 24.04 13.15 29.43
CA SER A 202 23.49 12.90 30.77
C SER A 202 22.25 12.01 30.74
N GLY A 203 21.92 11.40 31.90
CA GLY A 203 20.68 10.65 32.16
C GLY A 203 20.75 9.15 31.89
N ASP A 204 19.83 8.40 32.53
CA ASP A 204 19.64 6.96 32.27
C ASP A 204 18.52 6.77 31.24
N VAL A 205 18.94 6.72 29.97
CA VAL A 205 18.07 6.54 28.81
C VAL A 205 17.41 5.15 28.81
N GLU A 206 18.06 4.14 29.39
CA GLU A 206 17.56 2.77 29.39
C GLU A 206 16.45 2.56 30.42
N GLU A 207 16.63 3.09 31.63
CA GLU A 207 15.58 3.07 32.66
C GLU A 207 14.33 3.81 32.19
N THR A 208 14.54 5.00 31.59
CA THR A 208 13.45 5.82 31.04
C THR A 208 12.71 5.07 29.92
N ALA A 209 13.43 4.39 29.02
CA ALA A 209 12.82 3.57 27.98
C ALA A 209 11.97 2.43 28.56
N LYS A 210 12.46 1.72 29.58
CA LYS A 210 11.70 0.65 30.27
C LYS A 210 10.40 1.20 30.88
N LEU A 211 10.46 2.40 31.47
CA LEU A 211 9.29 3.07 32.04
C LEU A 211 8.26 3.44 30.96
N MET A 212 8.71 3.90 29.79
CA MET A 212 7.82 4.19 28.66
C MET A 212 7.20 2.92 28.05
N ALA A 213 7.98 1.84 27.95
CA ALA A 213 7.47 0.53 27.50
C ALA A 213 6.34 0.02 28.42
N LYS A 214 6.50 0.13 29.75
CA LYS A 214 5.45 -0.23 30.73
C LYS A 214 4.18 0.60 30.56
N LYS A 215 4.30 1.86 30.11
CA LYS A 215 3.18 2.76 29.82
C LYS A 215 2.58 2.56 28.43
N GLY A 216 3.09 1.59 27.65
CA GLY A 216 2.60 1.27 26.31
C GLY A 216 2.97 2.31 25.24
N ILE A 217 4.02 3.11 25.49
CA ILE A 217 4.52 4.13 24.56
C ILE A 217 5.68 3.56 23.78
N LYS A 218 5.60 3.64 22.44
CA LYS A 218 6.67 3.21 21.55
C LYS A 218 7.59 4.39 21.22
N ILE A 219 8.90 4.19 21.29
CA ILE A 219 9.90 5.20 20.94
C ILE A 219 10.57 4.81 19.62
N PHE A 220 10.44 5.67 18.63
CA PHE A 220 11.14 5.58 17.35
C PHE A 220 12.30 6.57 17.38
N SER A 221 13.50 6.12 17.01
CA SER A 221 14.69 6.96 17.02
C SER A 221 15.21 7.15 15.61
N ILE A 222 15.55 8.39 15.27
CA ILE A 222 16.09 8.78 13.98
C ILE A 222 17.46 9.40 14.23
N GLY A 223 18.50 8.69 13.80
CA GLY A 223 19.88 9.14 13.89
C GLY A 223 20.20 10.07 12.74
N VAL A 224 20.58 11.31 13.02
CA VAL A 224 20.97 12.29 12.00
C VAL A 224 22.47 12.51 12.05
N GLY A 225 23.17 12.12 10.99
CA GLY A 225 24.60 12.37 10.83
C GLY A 225 25.38 11.14 10.37
N ASN A 226 26.67 11.37 10.08
CA ASN A 226 27.59 10.33 9.62
C ASN A 226 28.36 9.66 10.77
N LEU A 227 28.67 8.38 10.59
CA LEU A 227 29.48 7.58 11.53
C LEU A 227 30.93 8.07 11.64
N GLN A 228 31.49 8.62 10.55
CA GLN A 228 32.85 9.15 10.54
C GLN A 228 32.97 10.45 11.36
N GLY A 229 31.84 11.11 11.60
CA GLY A 229 31.74 12.37 12.30
C GLY A 229 31.96 13.58 11.38
N ALA A 230 31.51 14.73 11.85
CA ALA A 230 31.58 15.98 11.12
C ALA A 230 31.96 17.13 12.06
N PRO A 231 32.76 18.10 11.59
CA PRO A 231 33.13 19.23 12.41
C PRO A 231 31.93 20.16 12.60
N ILE A 232 31.78 20.70 13.81
CA ILE A 232 30.71 21.64 14.14
C ILE A 232 31.18 23.05 13.75
N PRO A 233 30.45 23.80 12.91
CA PRO A 233 30.82 25.18 12.57
C PRO A 233 30.67 26.10 13.80
N ASP A 234 31.58 27.06 13.93
CA ASP A 234 31.53 28.08 14.98
C ASP A 234 30.88 29.38 14.47
N GLU A 235 30.31 30.18 15.38
CA GLU A 235 29.62 31.44 15.05
C GLU A 235 30.58 32.51 14.54
N ASN A 236 31.83 32.50 15.01
CA ASN A 236 32.89 33.44 14.63
C ASN A 236 33.63 33.04 13.33
N GLY A 237 33.17 32.00 12.63
CA GLY A 237 33.85 31.42 11.49
C GLY A 237 34.84 30.30 11.88
N GLY A 238 35.05 29.36 10.97
CA GLY A 238 35.83 28.14 11.24
C GLY A 238 35.01 27.06 11.96
N PHE A 239 35.70 26.21 12.73
CA PHE A 239 35.09 25.08 13.44
C PHE A 239 35.30 25.20 14.93
N LYS A 240 34.31 24.69 15.69
CA LYS A 240 34.34 24.68 17.14
C LYS A 240 35.49 23.83 17.65
N LYS A 241 36.22 24.34 18.63
CA LYS A 241 37.37 23.68 19.25
C LYS A 241 37.10 23.32 20.71
N ASP A 242 37.75 22.26 21.19
CA ASP A 242 37.76 21.89 22.60
C ASP A 242 38.75 22.78 23.40
N GLY A 243 38.81 22.57 24.72
CA GLY A 243 39.73 23.30 25.60
C GLY A 243 41.22 23.05 25.31
N ALA A 244 41.56 22.03 24.51
CA ALA A 244 42.91 21.73 24.06
C ALA A 244 43.21 22.29 22.66
N GLY A 245 42.25 22.99 22.02
CA GLY A 245 42.40 23.60 20.71
C GLY A 245 42.14 22.66 19.53
N ASN A 246 41.71 21.42 19.76
CA ASN A 246 41.37 20.45 18.70
C ASN A 246 39.95 20.68 18.18
N ILE A 247 39.71 20.39 16.90
CA ILE A 247 38.38 20.53 16.30
C ILE A 247 37.44 19.47 16.86
N ILE A 248 36.26 19.90 17.34
CA ILE A 248 35.22 19.01 17.84
C ILE A 248 34.52 18.34 16.66
N MET A 249 34.57 17.00 16.65
CA MET A 249 33.92 16.15 15.65
C MET A 249 32.70 15.47 16.26
N SER A 250 31.49 15.79 15.80
CA SER A 250 30.27 15.14 16.26
C SER A 250 29.93 13.93 15.39
N LYS A 251 29.67 12.79 16.05
CA LYS A 251 29.35 11.49 15.43
C LYS A 251 27.95 11.05 15.84
N VAL A 252 27.30 10.27 14.98
CA VAL A 252 26.03 9.64 15.35
C VAL A 252 26.29 8.42 16.25
N ASP A 253 25.65 8.35 17.42
CA ASP A 253 25.66 7.17 18.30
C ASP A 253 24.46 6.25 17.99
N GLU A 254 24.63 5.42 16.96
CA GLU A 254 23.58 4.48 16.55
C GLU A 254 23.26 3.44 17.63
N LYS A 255 24.26 3.02 18.42
CA LYS A 255 24.09 1.95 19.40
C LYS A 255 23.17 2.37 20.53
N ALA A 256 23.34 3.60 21.01
CA ALA A 256 22.46 4.16 22.04
C ALA A 256 21.02 4.29 21.51
N LEU A 257 20.84 4.81 20.30
CA LEU A 257 19.52 5.01 19.69
C LEU A 257 18.81 3.70 19.32
N GLU A 258 19.55 2.69 18.86
CA GLU A 258 19.02 1.35 18.57
C GLU A 258 18.56 0.65 19.85
N LYS A 259 19.37 0.71 20.92
CA LYS A 259 19.00 0.16 22.23
C LYS A 259 17.73 0.82 22.79
N LEU A 260 17.64 2.14 22.69
CA LEU A 260 16.48 2.91 23.15
C LEU A 260 15.19 2.49 22.44
N ALA A 261 15.23 2.39 21.10
CA ALA A 261 14.08 1.98 20.32
C ALA A 261 13.69 0.51 20.60
N ALA A 262 14.67 -0.39 20.68
CA ALA A 262 14.44 -1.81 20.90
C ALA A 262 13.72 -2.10 22.23
N VAL A 263 14.07 -1.40 23.32
CA VAL A 263 13.44 -1.58 24.64
C VAL A 263 11.94 -1.30 24.62
N THR A 264 11.49 -0.35 23.79
CA THR A 264 10.06 0.04 23.70
C THR A 264 9.30 -0.66 22.58
N GLY A 265 9.96 -1.54 21.81
CA GLY A 265 9.39 -2.16 20.61
C GLY A 265 9.21 -1.18 19.45
N GLY A 266 9.94 -0.06 19.46
CA GLY A 266 10.09 0.83 18.32
C GLY A 266 11.30 0.44 17.45
N ILE A 267 11.66 1.30 16.50
CA ILE A 267 12.73 1.04 15.53
C ILE A 267 13.65 2.25 15.44
N TYR A 268 14.94 1.98 15.25
CA TYR A 268 15.95 2.95 14.89
C TYR A 268 16.13 3.03 13.37
N VAL A 269 16.24 4.25 12.85
CA VAL A 269 16.55 4.52 11.45
C VAL A 269 17.64 5.60 11.39
N ARG A 270 18.61 5.43 10.50
CA ARG A 270 19.59 6.47 10.21
C ARG A 270 19.13 7.31 9.02
N SER A 271 19.19 8.63 9.17
CA SER A 271 19.13 9.57 8.08
C SER A 271 20.46 9.67 7.35
N VAL A 272 20.55 9.19 6.11
CA VAL A 272 21.71 9.41 5.22
C VAL A 272 21.28 10.30 4.06
N ALA A 273 22.21 11.10 3.52
CA ALA A 273 21.92 11.99 2.39
C ALA A 273 21.37 11.21 1.18
N GLY A 274 20.08 11.40 0.86
CA GLY A 274 19.44 10.83 -0.33
C GLY A 274 17.95 10.57 -0.15
N ASP A 275 17.56 9.92 0.94
CA ASP A 275 16.18 9.63 1.36
C ASP A 275 16.22 9.45 2.89
N MET A 276 15.51 10.28 3.67
CA MET A 276 15.30 9.96 5.08
C MET A 276 14.04 9.11 5.16
N ASP A 277 14.18 7.88 5.65
CA ASP A 277 13.13 6.87 5.67
C ASP A 277 12.04 7.13 6.75
N LEU A 278 11.73 8.39 7.07
CA LEU A 278 10.61 8.76 7.96
C LEU A 278 9.28 8.24 7.41
N ASP A 279 9.17 8.27 6.07
CA ASP A 279 8.18 7.57 5.28
C ASP A 279 8.01 6.09 5.64
N LEU A 280 9.11 5.34 5.71
CA LEU A 280 9.07 3.90 6.00
C LEU A 280 8.72 3.66 7.47
N ILE A 281 9.23 4.48 8.39
CA ILE A 281 8.85 4.41 9.82
C ILE A 281 7.35 4.63 9.96
N TYR A 282 6.82 5.67 9.31
CA TYR A 282 5.41 6.00 9.39
C TYR A 282 4.55 4.93 8.70
N LYS A 283 4.80 4.63 7.42
CA LYS A 283 3.98 3.71 6.59
C LYS A 283 4.07 2.26 7.05
N ASP A 284 5.26 1.73 7.30
CA ASP A 284 5.41 0.29 7.56
C ASP A 284 5.21 -0.06 9.05
N ARG A 285 5.45 0.91 9.96
CA ARG A 285 5.60 0.60 11.40
C ARG A 285 4.63 1.35 12.27
N ILE A 286 4.52 2.67 12.17
CA ILE A 286 3.52 3.43 12.94
C ILE A 286 2.12 3.02 12.47
N LEU A 287 1.87 2.99 11.16
CA LEU A 287 0.58 2.55 10.61
C LEU A 287 0.37 1.03 10.66
N GLY A 288 1.43 0.24 10.57
CA GLY A 288 1.36 -1.24 10.55
C GLY A 288 1.31 -1.89 11.93
N THR A 289 1.90 -1.27 12.96
CA THR A 289 2.01 -1.86 14.31
C THR A 289 1.19 -1.16 15.39
N MET A 290 0.56 -0.02 15.08
CA MET A 290 -0.33 0.66 16.01
C MET A 290 -1.76 0.69 15.47
N GLU A 291 -2.65 0.00 16.18
CA GLU A 291 -4.08 0.01 15.89
C GLU A 291 -4.66 1.40 16.20
N ARG A 292 -5.22 2.05 15.18
CA ARG A 292 -5.75 3.41 15.29
C ARG A 292 -7.05 3.41 16.09
N LYS A 293 -7.14 4.27 17.11
CA LYS A 293 -8.33 4.45 17.94
C LYS A 293 -9.04 5.76 17.58
N THR A 294 -10.33 5.84 17.87
CA THR A 294 -11.18 6.97 17.50
C THR A 294 -10.77 8.24 18.24
N LEU A 295 -10.26 9.23 17.49
CA LEU A 295 -9.80 10.53 17.99
C LEU A 295 -10.92 11.55 18.08
N THR A 296 -11.84 11.56 17.11
CA THR A 296 -12.98 12.48 17.07
C THR A 296 -14.21 11.81 16.46
N SER A 297 -15.38 12.09 17.04
CA SER A 297 -16.71 11.75 16.49
C SER A 297 -17.34 13.04 15.96
N GLY A 298 -16.92 13.48 14.77
CA GLY A 298 -17.61 14.57 14.07
C GLY A 298 -18.97 14.10 13.56
N LYS A 299 -19.98 14.98 13.52
CA LYS A 299 -21.25 14.69 12.85
C LYS A 299 -21.22 15.28 11.44
N ARG A 300 -21.30 14.43 10.42
CA ARG A 300 -21.47 14.87 9.04
C ARG A 300 -22.96 14.88 8.70
N LYS A 301 -23.44 15.98 8.12
CA LYS A 301 -24.79 16.07 7.57
C LYS A 301 -24.82 15.40 6.20
N VAL A 302 -25.50 14.26 6.10
CA VAL A 302 -25.70 13.52 4.84
C VAL A 302 -27.13 13.74 4.39
N TRP A 303 -27.29 14.31 3.20
CA TRP A 303 -28.60 14.58 2.62
C TRP A 303 -29.21 13.29 2.07
N GLU A 304 -30.49 13.05 2.36
CA GLU A 304 -31.19 11.87 1.85
C GLU A 304 -31.78 12.16 0.47
N ASN A 305 -31.54 11.25 -0.48
CA ASN A 305 -32.12 11.34 -1.81
C ASN A 305 -33.58 10.84 -1.78
N ARG A 306 -34.50 11.67 -2.29
CA ARG A 306 -35.95 11.46 -2.28
C ARG A 306 -36.52 11.44 -3.69
N TYR A 307 -35.73 11.01 -4.68
CA TYR A 307 -36.15 10.89 -6.07
C TYR A 307 -37.38 10.00 -6.28
N GLN A 308 -37.69 9.07 -5.36
CA GLN A 308 -38.85 8.17 -5.49
C GLN A 308 -40.17 8.95 -5.61
N TRP A 309 -40.31 10.08 -4.91
CA TRP A 309 -41.51 10.92 -4.94
C TRP A 309 -41.78 11.53 -6.32
N PHE A 310 -40.75 11.71 -7.14
CA PHE A 310 -40.87 12.23 -8.50
C PHE A 310 -40.87 11.11 -9.55
N LEU A 311 -40.18 10.00 -9.28
CA LEU A 311 -40.18 8.84 -10.18
C LEU A 311 -41.54 8.13 -10.21
N PHE A 312 -42.23 8.05 -9.07
CA PHE A 312 -43.54 7.41 -8.98
C PHE A 312 -44.60 8.07 -9.89
N PRO A 313 -44.87 9.40 -9.81
CA PRO A 313 -45.81 10.04 -10.72
C PRO A 313 -45.36 9.92 -12.18
N ALA A 314 -44.04 9.96 -12.48
CA ALA A 314 -43.55 9.74 -13.84
C ALA A 314 -43.98 8.39 -14.41
N LEU A 315 -43.82 7.31 -13.64
CA LEU A 315 -44.23 5.96 -14.03
C LEU A 315 -45.75 5.84 -14.17
N VAL A 316 -46.51 6.43 -13.23
CA VAL A 316 -47.97 6.41 -13.28
C VAL A 316 -48.51 7.13 -14.52
N LEU A 317 -47.92 8.26 -14.90
CA LEU A 317 -48.29 9.01 -16.10
C LEU A 317 -47.96 8.24 -17.38
N LEU A 318 -46.81 7.56 -17.43
CA LEU A 318 -46.43 6.69 -18.55
C LEU A 318 -47.41 5.51 -18.68
N LEU A 319 -47.80 4.91 -17.55
CA LEU A 319 -48.82 3.85 -17.54
C LEU A 319 -50.19 4.37 -18.02
N MET A 320 -50.62 5.56 -17.61
CA MET A 320 -51.85 6.19 -18.09
C MET A 320 -51.82 6.46 -19.60
N GLU A 321 -50.68 6.90 -20.15
CA GLU A 321 -50.49 7.06 -21.59
C GLU A 321 -50.70 5.73 -22.33
N PHE A 322 -50.14 4.64 -21.78
CA PHE A 322 -50.26 3.30 -22.37
C PHE A 322 -51.69 2.73 -22.27
N MET A 323 -52.44 3.06 -21.21
CA MET A 323 -53.83 2.61 -21.02
C MET A 323 -54.82 3.21 -22.00
N LEU A 324 -54.49 4.32 -22.66
CA LEU A 324 -55.31 4.93 -23.71
C LEU A 324 -55.08 4.15 -25.04
N PRO A 325 -55.95 3.21 -25.45
CA PRO A 325 -55.65 2.33 -26.58
C PRO A 325 -55.93 3.04 -27.90
N SER A 326 -55.04 2.89 -28.89
CA SER A 326 -55.36 3.24 -30.29
C SER A 326 -56.12 2.13 -31.05
N LYS A 327 -56.19 0.90 -30.52
CA LYS A 327 -57.06 -0.19 -31.01
C LYS A 327 -57.62 -1.01 -29.83
N LYS A 328 -58.85 -1.50 -29.97
CA LYS A 328 -59.68 -2.20 -28.95
C LYS A 328 -59.15 -3.60 -28.53
N ARG A 329 -57.84 -3.80 -28.32
CA ARG A 329 -57.34 -5.06 -27.76
C ARG A 329 -56.54 -4.75 -26.49
N ILE A 330 -57.21 -4.89 -25.35
CA ILE A 330 -56.57 -4.89 -24.04
C ILE A 330 -55.75 -6.18 -23.97
N ASN A 331 -54.43 -6.08 -24.16
CA ASN A 331 -53.55 -7.24 -24.12
C ASN A 331 -53.46 -7.73 -22.67
N LYS A 332 -53.80 -9.00 -22.42
CA LYS A 332 -53.68 -9.68 -21.11
C LYS A 332 -52.26 -9.59 -20.51
N LEU A 333 -51.25 -9.34 -21.35
CA LEU A 333 -49.88 -8.99 -20.95
C LEU A 333 -49.80 -7.75 -20.03
N PHE A 334 -50.76 -6.82 -20.11
CA PHE A 334 -50.77 -5.56 -19.35
C PHE A 334 -51.19 -5.76 -17.89
N VAL A 335 -52.19 -6.63 -17.63
CA VAL A 335 -52.58 -7.01 -16.25
C VAL A 335 -51.44 -7.78 -15.58
N LEU A 336 -50.71 -8.59 -16.35
CA LEU A 336 -49.50 -9.27 -15.90
C LEU A 336 -48.38 -8.27 -15.56
N ALA A 337 -48.13 -7.28 -16.42
CA ALA A 337 -47.10 -6.25 -16.19
C ALA A 337 -47.42 -5.34 -15.00
N LEU A 338 -48.69 -5.00 -14.78
CA LEU A 338 -49.15 -4.22 -13.62
C LEU A 338 -49.03 -5.02 -12.32
N GLY A 339 -49.37 -6.32 -12.36
CA GLY A 339 -49.17 -7.25 -11.25
C GLY A 339 -47.69 -7.47 -10.92
N VAL A 340 -46.83 -7.57 -11.93
CA VAL A 340 -45.37 -7.65 -11.77
C VAL A 340 -44.81 -6.35 -11.19
N ALA A 341 -45.26 -5.18 -11.64
CA ALA A 341 -44.86 -3.89 -11.08
C ALA A 341 -45.32 -3.68 -9.62
N MET A 342 -46.50 -4.21 -9.24
CA MET A 342 -46.96 -4.26 -7.85
C MET A 342 -46.17 -5.26 -6.99
N LEU A 343 -45.70 -6.37 -7.57
CA LEU A 343 -44.80 -7.31 -6.89
C LEU A 343 -43.41 -6.71 -6.61
N PHE A 344 -42.95 -5.76 -7.43
CA PHE A 344 -41.75 -4.96 -7.15
C PHE A 344 -41.96 -3.84 -6.10
N PHE A 345 -43.20 -3.62 -5.65
CA PHE A 345 -43.56 -2.65 -4.61
C PHE A 345 -43.74 -3.27 -3.22
N GLN A 346 -43.67 -4.59 -3.08
CA GLN A 346 -43.49 -5.20 -1.78
C GLN A 346 -42.01 -5.15 -1.41
N ASN A 347 -41.72 -4.46 -0.30
CA ASN A 347 -40.43 -4.40 0.38
C ASN A 347 -39.71 -5.74 0.42
N GLN A 348 -38.94 -6.05 -0.62
CA GLN A 348 -37.80 -6.93 -0.49
C GLN A 348 -36.61 -6.07 -0.86
N PRO A 349 -35.65 -5.87 0.05
CA PRO A 349 -34.35 -5.42 -0.38
C PRO A 349 -33.84 -6.53 -1.29
N VAL A 350 -34.03 -6.36 -2.59
CA VAL A 350 -33.22 -7.04 -3.59
C VAL A 350 -31.83 -6.53 -3.28
N TYR A 351 -31.12 -7.29 -2.44
CA TYR A 351 -29.67 -7.33 -2.45
C TYR A 351 -29.31 -7.86 -3.82
N ALA A 352 -29.46 -7.01 -4.85
CA ALA A 352 -28.56 -7.02 -5.98
C ALA A 352 -27.20 -7.16 -5.31
N LYS A 353 -26.49 -8.24 -5.64
CA LYS A 353 -25.21 -8.62 -5.04
C LYS A 353 -24.22 -7.53 -5.40
N SER A 354 -24.38 -6.37 -4.75
CA SER A 354 -23.65 -5.17 -4.98
C SER A 354 -22.29 -5.55 -4.46
N VAL A 355 -21.39 -5.85 -5.39
CA VAL A 355 -19.96 -5.99 -5.12
C VAL A 355 -19.63 -4.92 -4.09
N SER A 356 -19.31 -5.35 -2.87
CA SER A 356 -19.30 -4.42 -1.76
C SER A 356 -18.34 -3.29 -2.10
N LEU A 357 -18.65 -2.07 -1.65
CA LEU A 357 -17.81 -0.91 -1.94
C LEU A 357 -16.35 -1.21 -1.57
N SER A 358 -16.15 -2.02 -0.53
CA SER A 358 -14.86 -2.57 -0.08
C SER A 358 -14.21 -3.47 -1.14
N VAL A 359 -14.93 -4.43 -1.75
CA VAL A 359 -14.39 -5.22 -2.87
C VAL A 359 -13.96 -4.33 -4.05
N LYS A 360 -14.78 -3.35 -4.47
CA LYS A 360 -14.42 -2.45 -5.57
C LYS A 360 -13.16 -1.64 -5.26
N LYS A 361 -13.02 -1.14 -4.03
CA LYS A 361 -11.81 -0.46 -3.56
C LYS A 361 -10.61 -1.40 -3.53
N GLY A 362 -10.82 -2.66 -3.13
CA GLY A 362 -9.79 -3.70 -3.11
C GLY A 362 -9.22 -3.97 -4.49
N ILE A 363 -10.08 -4.21 -5.48
CA ILE A 363 -9.68 -4.42 -6.89
C ILE A 363 -8.92 -3.21 -7.41
N LYS A 364 -9.45 -2.00 -7.23
CA LYS A 364 -8.79 -0.77 -7.68
C LYS A 364 -7.42 -0.54 -7.03
N ALA A 365 -7.26 -0.92 -5.76
CA ALA A 365 -5.98 -0.87 -5.08
C ALA A 365 -5.01 -1.94 -5.60
N PHE A 366 -5.53 -3.14 -5.90
CA PHE A 366 -4.76 -4.24 -6.49
C PHE A 366 -4.21 -3.85 -7.87
N ASP A 367 -5.04 -3.28 -8.74
CA ASP A 367 -4.65 -2.82 -10.08
C ASP A 367 -3.57 -1.73 -10.03
N ARG A 368 -3.61 -0.88 -8.99
CA ARG A 368 -2.62 0.15 -8.72
C ARG A 368 -1.35 -0.39 -8.05
N GLN A 369 -1.20 -1.72 -7.96
CA GLN A 369 -0.10 -2.41 -7.30
C GLN A 369 0.04 -2.07 -5.80
N ASN A 370 -1.03 -1.55 -5.19
CA ASN A 370 -1.08 -1.25 -3.76
C ASN A 370 -1.71 -2.44 -3.02
N TYR A 371 -0.95 -3.53 -2.95
CA TYR A 371 -1.45 -4.83 -2.48
C TYR A 371 -1.80 -4.86 -0.99
N GLU A 372 -1.12 -4.06 -0.16
CA GLU A 372 -1.46 -3.90 1.26
C GLU A 372 -2.87 -3.31 1.43
N ASN A 373 -3.18 -2.21 0.73
CA ASN A 373 -4.51 -1.62 0.79
C ASN A 373 -5.56 -2.50 0.12
N ALA A 374 -5.20 -3.20 -0.96
CA ALA A 374 -6.09 -4.17 -1.60
C ALA A 374 -6.52 -5.26 -0.61
N LYS A 375 -5.54 -5.88 0.05
CA LYS A 375 -5.74 -6.89 1.10
C LYS A 375 -6.64 -6.35 2.22
N LYS A 376 -6.37 -5.14 2.71
CA LYS A 376 -7.20 -4.50 3.74
C LYS A 376 -8.66 -4.35 3.31
N HIS A 377 -8.89 -3.83 2.11
CA HIS A 377 -10.25 -3.66 1.59
C HIS A 377 -10.97 -5.00 1.32
N PHE A 378 -10.24 -6.05 0.94
CA PHE A 378 -10.83 -7.39 0.84
C PHE A 378 -11.14 -8.00 2.22
N ILE A 379 -10.32 -7.73 3.24
CA ILE A 379 -10.63 -8.11 4.63
C ILE A 379 -11.86 -7.35 5.14
N ASP A 380 -11.96 -6.04 4.88
CA ASP A 380 -13.15 -5.25 5.21
C ASP A 380 -14.41 -5.86 4.56
N ALA A 381 -14.32 -6.27 3.29
CA ALA A 381 -15.41 -6.97 2.61
C ALA A 381 -15.71 -8.35 3.20
N GLN A 382 -14.70 -9.06 3.70
CA GLN A 382 -14.84 -10.37 4.33
C GLN A 382 -15.55 -10.27 5.68
N LEU A 383 -15.32 -9.20 6.44
CA LEU A 383 -16.06 -8.95 7.68
C LEU A 383 -17.56 -8.79 7.43
N GLU A 384 -17.93 -8.23 6.27
CA GLU A 384 -19.33 -8.11 5.85
C GLU A 384 -19.93 -9.45 5.39
N ASN A 385 -19.11 -10.34 4.79
CA ASN A 385 -19.54 -11.64 4.26
C ASN A 385 -18.51 -12.75 4.55
N PRO A 386 -18.44 -13.27 5.80
CA PRO A 386 -17.38 -14.20 6.21
C PRO A 386 -17.36 -15.53 5.45
N GLU A 387 -18.52 -16.01 5.00
CA GLU A 387 -18.66 -17.29 4.29
C GLU A 387 -18.27 -17.22 2.80
N ASN A 388 -17.98 -16.02 2.27
CA ASN A 388 -17.69 -15.88 0.85
C ASN A 388 -16.26 -16.33 0.52
N ALA A 389 -16.13 -17.56 0.02
CA ALA A 389 -14.87 -18.17 -0.38
C ALA A 389 -14.04 -17.33 -1.38
N LYS A 390 -14.69 -16.50 -2.21
CA LYS A 390 -14.01 -15.62 -3.17
C LYS A 390 -13.22 -14.51 -2.48
N LEU A 391 -13.67 -14.03 -1.33
CA LEU A 391 -12.94 -13.00 -0.58
C LEU A 391 -11.64 -13.56 0.00
N TYR A 392 -11.65 -14.81 0.46
CA TYR A 392 -10.40 -15.49 0.83
C TYR A 392 -9.46 -15.60 -0.37
N TYR A 393 -9.97 -15.89 -1.56
CA TYR A 393 -9.15 -15.91 -2.77
C TYR A 393 -8.50 -14.55 -3.06
N ASP A 394 -9.28 -13.47 -3.05
CA ASP A 394 -8.80 -12.12 -3.33
C ASP A 394 -7.79 -11.63 -2.28
N ILE A 395 -8.03 -11.92 -1.00
CA ILE A 395 -7.07 -11.68 0.10
C ILE A 395 -5.78 -12.47 -0.14
N GLY A 396 -5.90 -13.74 -0.53
CA GLY A 396 -4.76 -14.60 -0.82
C GLY A 396 -3.92 -14.09 -1.98
N ALA A 397 -4.56 -13.62 -3.06
CA ALA A 397 -3.90 -13.01 -4.20
C ALA A 397 -3.16 -11.73 -3.81
N ALA A 398 -3.80 -10.85 -3.03
CA ALA A 398 -3.17 -9.61 -2.57
C ALA A 398 -1.97 -9.91 -1.66
N ALA A 399 -2.11 -10.83 -0.71
CA ALA A 399 -1.02 -11.27 0.15
C ALA A 399 0.14 -11.89 -0.64
N TYR A 400 -0.14 -12.69 -1.66
CA TYR A 400 0.88 -13.28 -2.53
C TYR A 400 1.68 -12.20 -3.27
N MET A 401 1.00 -11.21 -3.84
CA MET A 401 1.65 -10.10 -4.55
C MET A 401 2.47 -9.23 -3.59
N ASN A 402 2.03 -9.12 -2.34
CA ASN A 402 2.77 -8.44 -1.28
C ASN A 402 3.88 -9.30 -0.63
N LYS A 403 4.15 -10.50 -1.16
CA LYS A 403 5.18 -11.46 -0.66
C LYS A 403 4.90 -12.03 0.73
N GLU A 404 3.68 -11.90 1.25
CA GLU A 404 3.20 -12.52 2.49
C GLU A 404 2.72 -13.96 2.23
N TYR A 405 3.65 -14.83 1.87
CA TYR A 405 3.31 -16.17 1.38
C TYR A 405 2.60 -17.05 2.42
N ASP A 406 2.85 -16.86 3.72
CA ASP A 406 2.12 -17.59 4.76
C ASP A 406 0.64 -17.21 4.85
N GLN A 407 0.31 -15.93 4.66
CA GLN A 407 -1.08 -15.46 4.62
C GLN A 407 -1.75 -15.90 3.34
N ALA A 408 -1.05 -15.80 2.20
CA ALA A 408 -1.53 -16.29 0.91
C ALA A 408 -1.91 -17.78 1.00
N LYS A 409 -1.04 -18.61 1.57
CA LYS A 409 -1.26 -20.05 1.78
C LYS A 409 -2.54 -20.31 2.59
N LYS A 410 -2.71 -19.65 3.73
CA LYS A 410 -3.90 -19.81 4.60
C LYS A 410 -5.19 -19.45 3.85
N ASN A 411 -5.18 -18.31 3.17
CA ASN A 411 -6.35 -17.78 2.48
C ASN A 411 -6.72 -18.61 1.23
N PHE A 412 -5.75 -19.03 0.41
CA PHE A 412 -6.03 -19.95 -0.69
C PHE A 412 -6.53 -21.31 -0.20
N THR A 413 -6.00 -21.82 0.92
CA THR A 413 -6.51 -23.06 1.53
C THR A 413 -7.98 -22.93 1.95
N GLN A 414 -8.38 -21.77 2.46
CA GLN A 414 -9.78 -21.52 2.80
C GLN A 414 -10.64 -21.35 1.55
N ALA A 415 -10.15 -20.69 0.50
CA ALA A 415 -10.85 -20.56 -0.78
C ALA A 415 -11.10 -21.92 -1.47
N LEU A 416 -10.27 -22.93 -1.21
CA LEU A 416 -10.47 -24.30 -1.71
C LEU A 416 -11.74 -24.98 -1.15
N LYS A 417 -12.34 -24.45 -0.09
CA LYS A 417 -13.61 -24.95 0.46
C LYS A 417 -14.84 -24.49 -0.33
N SER A 418 -14.67 -23.61 -1.33
CA SER A 418 -15.78 -23.15 -2.18
C SER A 418 -16.44 -24.31 -2.91
N ASP A 419 -17.75 -24.21 -3.15
CA ASP A 419 -18.48 -25.12 -4.04
C ASP A 419 -18.17 -24.90 -5.53
N ASP A 420 -17.66 -23.71 -5.89
CA ASP A 420 -17.28 -23.34 -7.25
C ASP A 420 -16.01 -24.08 -7.71
N ALA A 421 -16.16 -24.91 -8.74
CA ALA A 421 -15.07 -25.68 -9.31
C ALA A 421 -13.97 -24.81 -9.93
N SER A 422 -14.33 -23.68 -10.55
CA SER A 422 -13.37 -22.73 -11.14
C SER A 422 -12.57 -22.03 -10.04
N LEU A 423 -13.24 -21.54 -9.00
CA LEU A 423 -12.55 -20.89 -7.88
C LEU A 423 -11.61 -21.86 -7.15
N ARG A 424 -12.03 -23.12 -6.96
CA ARG A 424 -11.16 -24.16 -6.39
C ARG A 424 -9.95 -24.46 -7.27
N HIS A 425 -10.12 -24.44 -8.59
CA HIS A 425 -9.02 -24.60 -9.53
C HIS A 425 -7.99 -23.48 -9.34
N ASP A 426 -8.43 -22.23 -9.44
CA ASP A 426 -7.55 -21.07 -9.38
C ASP A 426 -6.89 -20.93 -8.00
N ALA A 427 -7.63 -21.20 -6.93
CA ALA A 427 -7.09 -21.23 -5.57
C ALA A 427 -5.99 -22.29 -5.43
N ARG A 428 -6.18 -23.48 -6.02
CA ARG A 428 -5.18 -24.55 -5.99
C ARG A 428 -3.93 -24.17 -6.78
N TYR A 429 -4.13 -23.56 -7.94
CA TYR A 429 -3.04 -23.07 -8.79
C TYR A 429 -2.19 -22.03 -8.05
N ASN A 430 -2.83 -21.04 -7.43
CA ASN A 430 -2.15 -20.01 -6.67
C ASN A 430 -1.52 -20.55 -5.38
N LEU A 431 -2.12 -21.56 -4.75
CA LEU A 431 -1.53 -22.28 -3.62
C LEU A 431 -0.23 -23.01 -4.04
N ALA A 432 -0.22 -23.65 -5.21
CA ALA A 432 0.98 -24.29 -5.76
C ALA A 432 2.11 -23.26 -6.02
N ASN A 433 1.76 -22.11 -6.62
CA ASN A 433 2.68 -20.98 -6.80
C ASN A 433 3.23 -20.50 -5.44
N THR A 434 2.37 -20.39 -4.43
CA THR A 434 2.73 -19.97 -3.07
C THR A 434 3.72 -20.95 -2.43
N TYR A 435 3.48 -22.27 -2.51
CA TYR A 435 4.42 -23.27 -2.00
C TYR A 435 5.77 -23.21 -2.71
N TYR A 436 5.79 -22.95 -4.02
CA TYR A 436 7.03 -22.76 -4.75
C TYR A 436 7.82 -21.56 -4.21
N ARG A 437 7.16 -20.41 -4.01
CA ARG A 437 7.78 -19.19 -3.45
C ARG A 437 8.30 -19.38 -2.03
N MET A 438 7.62 -20.18 -1.22
CA MET A 438 8.10 -20.59 0.12
C MET A 438 9.26 -21.60 0.08
N GLY A 439 9.67 -22.06 -1.11
CA GLY A 439 10.72 -23.07 -1.27
C GLY A 439 10.29 -24.50 -0.97
N ASN A 440 8.98 -24.73 -0.73
CA ASN A 440 8.39 -26.03 -0.51
C ASN A 440 8.03 -26.70 -1.84
N LEU A 441 9.06 -27.12 -2.57
CA LEU A 441 8.93 -27.71 -3.91
C LEU A 441 8.19 -29.06 -3.90
N GLY A 442 8.06 -29.73 -2.76
CA GLY A 442 7.31 -30.98 -2.64
C GLY A 442 5.81 -30.74 -2.77
N GLU A 443 5.28 -29.85 -1.92
CA GLU A 443 3.86 -29.50 -1.94
C GLU A 443 3.45 -28.78 -3.22
N ALA A 444 4.29 -27.89 -3.76
CA ALA A 444 4.01 -27.25 -5.04
C ALA A 444 3.78 -28.27 -6.18
N ILE A 445 4.61 -29.32 -6.26
CA ILE A 445 4.45 -30.40 -7.25
C ILE A 445 3.12 -31.14 -7.03
N LYS A 446 2.82 -31.48 -5.79
CA LYS A 446 1.60 -32.21 -5.41
C LYS A 446 0.35 -31.43 -5.80
N GLU A 447 0.33 -30.12 -5.56
CA GLU A 447 -0.81 -29.28 -5.92
C GLU A 447 -1.02 -29.16 -7.43
N TYR A 448 0.03 -28.96 -8.23
CA TYR A 448 -0.12 -28.99 -9.70
C TYR A 448 -0.53 -30.38 -10.23
N GLU A 449 -0.04 -31.47 -9.65
CA GLU A 449 -0.48 -32.82 -10.01
C GLU A 449 -1.97 -33.02 -9.71
N ASN A 450 -2.47 -32.48 -8.59
CA ASN A 450 -3.89 -32.50 -8.27
C ASN A 450 -4.75 -31.68 -9.24
N ILE A 451 -4.24 -30.54 -9.73
CA ILE A 451 -4.90 -29.76 -10.79
C ILE A 451 -5.01 -30.61 -12.05
N LEU A 452 -3.89 -31.17 -12.53
CA LEU A 452 -3.84 -31.94 -13.78
C LEU A 452 -4.62 -33.26 -13.73
N LYS A 453 -4.89 -33.81 -12.53
CA LYS A 453 -5.82 -34.95 -12.38
C LYS A 453 -7.27 -34.57 -12.76
N LYS A 454 -7.70 -33.36 -12.41
CA LYS A 454 -9.06 -32.87 -12.68
C LYS A 454 -9.16 -32.11 -14.01
N PHE A 455 -8.07 -31.44 -14.40
CA PHE A 455 -7.96 -30.63 -15.61
C PHE A 455 -6.71 -31.04 -16.41
N PRO A 456 -6.72 -32.21 -17.08
CA PRO A 456 -5.55 -32.72 -17.80
C PRO A 456 -5.06 -31.79 -18.94
N GLY A 457 -5.95 -30.94 -19.45
CA GLY A 457 -5.68 -29.96 -20.50
C GLY A 457 -5.07 -28.64 -20.03
N ASP A 458 -4.88 -28.41 -18.73
CA ASP A 458 -4.29 -27.16 -18.23
C ASP A 458 -2.81 -27.05 -18.61
N LYS A 459 -2.56 -26.29 -19.68
CA LYS A 459 -1.22 -26.04 -20.21
C LYS A 459 -0.34 -25.28 -19.21
N GLN A 460 -0.90 -24.34 -18.47
CA GLN A 460 -0.15 -23.52 -17.51
C GLN A 460 0.32 -24.36 -16.32
N ALA A 461 -0.58 -25.17 -15.73
CA ALA A 461 -0.21 -26.08 -14.65
C ALA A 461 0.83 -27.12 -15.10
N LYS A 462 0.72 -27.62 -16.34
CA LYS A 462 1.69 -28.58 -16.92
C LYS A 462 3.08 -27.97 -17.10
N GLU A 463 3.16 -26.73 -17.61
CA GLU A 463 4.42 -26.00 -17.77
C GLU A 463 5.06 -25.69 -16.41
N ASN A 464 4.27 -25.18 -15.45
CA ASN A 464 4.73 -24.88 -14.10
C ASN A 464 5.19 -26.13 -13.35
N LEU A 465 4.45 -27.25 -13.43
CA LEU A 465 4.86 -28.52 -12.84
C LEU A 465 6.22 -28.98 -13.37
N LYS A 466 6.44 -28.89 -14.69
CA LYS A 466 7.72 -29.24 -15.33
C LYS A 466 8.84 -28.34 -14.82
N PHE A 467 8.58 -27.05 -14.67
CA PHE A 467 9.53 -26.08 -14.13
C PHE A 467 9.89 -26.38 -12.67
N VAL A 468 8.91 -26.56 -11.78
CA VAL A 468 9.15 -26.85 -10.36
C VAL A 468 9.90 -28.18 -10.19
N LYS A 469 9.56 -29.22 -10.97
CA LYS A 469 10.31 -30.50 -10.99
C LYS A 469 11.78 -30.29 -11.38
N LYS A 470 12.06 -29.44 -12.37
CA LYS A 470 13.43 -29.08 -12.78
C LYS A 470 14.19 -28.38 -11.64
N GLN A 471 13.56 -27.43 -10.95
CA GLN A 471 14.16 -26.73 -9.81
C GLN A 471 14.45 -27.67 -8.63
N LYS A 472 13.53 -28.60 -8.32
CA LYS A 472 13.75 -29.62 -7.29
C LYS A 472 14.95 -30.51 -7.59
N LYS A 473 15.10 -30.96 -8.85
CA LYS A 473 16.27 -31.73 -9.30
C LYS A 473 17.58 -30.93 -9.18
N LYS A 474 17.59 -29.64 -9.56
CA LYS A 474 18.77 -28.76 -9.39
C LYS A 474 19.16 -28.61 -7.91
N LYS A 475 18.19 -28.38 -7.01
CA LYS A 475 18.43 -28.26 -5.56
C LYS A 475 18.99 -29.55 -4.96
N GLN A 476 18.54 -30.72 -5.43
CA GLN A 476 19.08 -32.02 -5.00
C GLN A 476 20.52 -32.26 -5.51
N LYS A 477 20.84 -31.87 -6.76
CA LYS A 477 22.23 -31.95 -7.29
C LYS A 477 23.21 -31.10 -6.49
N LYS A 478 22.86 -29.82 -6.20
CA LYS A 478 23.69 -28.94 -5.35
C LYS A 478 23.90 -29.51 -3.94
N LYS A 479 22.87 -30.11 -3.34
CA LYS A 479 23.01 -30.78 -2.03
C LYS A 479 23.95 -32.00 -2.09
N LYS A 480 23.92 -32.79 -3.17
CA LYS A 480 24.86 -33.92 -3.36
C LYS A 480 26.30 -33.42 -3.53
N GLU A 481 26.54 -32.42 -4.37
CA GLU A 481 27.87 -31.81 -4.58
C GLU A 481 28.46 -31.18 -3.31
N SER A 482 27.62 -30.54 -2.48
CA SER A 482 28.06 -30.00 -1.18
C SER A 482 28.45 -31.07 -0.16
N LYS A 483 27.91 -32.29 -0.27
CA LYS A 483 28.30 -33.43 0.57
C LYS A 483 29.60 -34.06 0.08
N THR A 484 29.80 -34.21 -1.23
CA THR A 484 31.06 -34.73 -1.80
C THR A 484 32.26 -33.78 -1.63
N GLY A 485 32.04 -32.47 -1.52
CA GLY A 485 33.08 -31.49 -1.19
C GLY A 485 33.60 -31.58 0.26
N LYS A 486 32.72 -31.93 1.21
CA LYS A 486 33.11 -32.14 2.63
C LYS A 486 33.94 -33.42 2.82
N ASP A 487 33.68 -34.48 2.06
CA ASP A 487 34.48 -35.71 2.12
C ASP A 487 35.89 -35.56 1.52
N LYS A 488 36.08 -34.66 0.55
CA LYS A 488 37.43 -34.36 0.02
C LYS A 488 38.29 -33.55 0.99
N ASN A 489 37.70 -32.65 1.80
CA ASN A 489 38.44 -31.93 2.86
C ASN A 489 38.79 -32.83 4.06
N ASN A 490 37.95 -33.83 4.38
CA ASN A 490 38.28 -34.81 5.42
C ASN A 490 39.34 -35.84 4.97
N LYS A 491 39.54 -36.05 3.67
CA LYS A 491 40.67 -36.85 3.14
C LYS A 491 41.98 -36.08 3.00
N LYS A 492 41.96 -34.73 2.92
CA LYS A 492 43.19 -33.90 2.95
C LYS A 492 43.71 -33.69 4.38
N ASN A 493 42.84 -33.47 5.37
CA ASN A 493 43.25 -33.35 6.77
C ASN A 493 43.73 -34.66 7.43
N LYS A 494 43.52 -35.83 6.80
CA LYS A 494 44.10 -37.11 7.22
C LYS A 494 45.45 -37.44 6.55
N LYS A 495 45.87 -36.70 5.51
CA LYS A 495 47.19 -36.88 4.86
C LYS A 495 48.27 -35.95 5.43
N ASP A 496 47.91 -34.80 5.97
CA ASP A 496 48.88 -33.87 6.60
C ASP A 496 49.16 -34.15 8.09
N ARG A 497 48.36 -35.00 8.76
CA ARG A 497 48.63 -35.46 10.13
C ARG A 497 49.55 -36.69 10.22
N ASN A 498 49.97 -37.28 9.10
CA ASN A 498 50.79 -38.50 9.09
C ASN A 498 52.20 -38.33 8.49
N LYS A 499 52.69 -37.09 8.37
CA LYS A 499 54.09 -36.78 7.96
C LYS A 499 54.96 -36.15 9.06
N ASN A 500 54.42 -35.89 10.26
CA ASN A 500 55.16 -35.26 11.36
C ASN A 500 55.48 -36.20 12.56
N SER A 501 55.50 -37.53 12.37
CA SER A 501 55.89 -38.48 13.43
C SER A 501 56.99 -39.48 13.03
N LYS A 502 57.77 -39.22 11.98
CA LYS A 502 58.97 -40.00 11.64
C LYS A 502 60.13 -39.12 11.18
N GLN A 503 60.70 -38.36 12.11
CA GLN A 503 62.11 -37.96 12.09
C GLN A 503 62.45 -37.27 13.41
N ASN A 504 62.43 -38.05 14.49
CA ASN A 504 63.15 -37.67 15.70
C ASN A 504 63.66 -38.95 16.38
N LYS A 505 64.74 -39.50 15.80
CA LYS A 505 65.65 -40.48 16.40
C LYS A 505 66.79 -40.79 15.41
N GLN A 506 67.79 -39.91 15.35
CA GLN A 506 69.20 -40.29 15.17
C GLN A 506 70.13 -39.07 15.37
N LYS A 507 70.84 -39.10 16.51
CA LYS A 507 72.23 -38.67 16.81
C LYS A 507 72.80 -37.48 16.00
N GLN A 508 73.11 -36.32 16.59
CA GLN A 508 74.19 -35.97 17.56
C GLN A 508 75.62 -36.00 16.96
N HIS A 509 76.33 -34.87 17.11
CA HIS A 509 77.68 -34.46 16.68
C HIS A 509 77.83 -34.11 15.17
N ARG A 510 78.39 -32.98 14.72
CA ARG A 510 79.63 -32.28 15.11
C ARG A 510 79.74 -30.84 14.53
N ASP A 511 80.29 -29.94 15.35
CA ASP A 511 81.07 -28.69 15.13
C ASP A 511 81.27 -27.95 13.79
N LYS A 512 81.20 -26.60 13.95
CA LYS A 512 82.11 -25.51 13.53
C LYS A 512 82.16 -24.96 12.08
N LYS A 513 81.93 -23.62 12.03
CA LYS A 513 82.55 -22.53 11.20
C LYS A 513 82.32 -22.66 9.66
N THR A 514 82.11 -21.62 8.85
CA THR A 514 82.73 -20.28 8.79
C THR A 514 81.93 -19.38 7.84
N GLN A 515 82.16 -18.07 7.93
CA GLN A 515 81.69 -16.95 7.10
C GLN A 515 81.95 -17.11 5.58
N GLY A 516 81.19 -16.37 4.76
CA GLY A 516 81.53 -16.13 3.35
C GLY A 516 80.53 -15.26 2.59
N ASN A 517 80.86 -13.98 2.47
CA ASN A 517 80.15 -12.87 1.83
C ASN A 517 80.25 -12.93 0.28
N LYS A 518 79.23 -12.51 -0.49
CA LYS A 518 79.35 -11.43 -1.51
C LYS A 518 78.12 -11.23 -2.42
N ASN A 519 78.03 -9.95 -2.75
CA ASN A 519 77.12 -9.15 -3.56
C ASN A 519 77.10 -9.43 -5.09
N LYS A 520 75.98 -9.02 -5.69
CA LYS A 520 75.82 -8.12 -6.86
C LYS A 520 75.58 -8.64 -8.30
N ASP A 521 74.66 -7.87 -8.92
CA ASP A 521 74.53 -7.40 -10.30
C ASP A 521 73.71 -8.18 -11.37
N LYS A 522 72.78 -7.42 -11.97
CA LYS A 522 72.09 -7.64 -13.26
C LYS A 522 73.01 -7.24 -14.42
N PRO A 523 72.69 -7.60 -15.68
CA PRO A 523 71.98 -6.64 -16.56
C PRO A 523 70.94 -7.26 -17.53
N GLU A 524 70.15 -6.38 -18.15
CA GLU A 524 69.19 -6.55 -19.27
C GLU A 524 69.89 -7.11 -20.55
N GLN A 525 69.24 -7.74 -21.54
CA GLN A 525 68.27 -7.17 -22.48
C GLN A 525 67.63 -8.22 -23.44
N GLU A 526 66.33 -8.01 -23.69
CA GLU A 526 65.43 -8.34 -24.83
C GLU A 526 65.62 -9.52 -25.81
N LYS A 527 64.54 -10.33 -25.97
CA LYS A 527 63.71 -10.38 -27.21
C LYS A 527 62.39 -11.20 -27.03
N LEU A 528 61.27 -10.52 -27.32
CA LEU A 528 60.02 -10.94 -28.01
C LEU A 528 59.07 -12.05 -27.44
N LYS A 529 58.05 -11.58 -26.68
CA LYS A 529 56.56 -11.82 -26.67
C LYS A 529 55.92 -13.25 -26.87
N PRO A 530 54.65 -13.50 -26.45
CA PRO A 530 53.66 -12.56 -25.89
C PRO A 530 53.01 -12.94 -24.53
N ARG A 531 52.46 -11.87 -23.94
CA ARG A 531 51.60 -11.80 -22.76
C ARG A 531 50.26 -12.48 -22.97
N GLU A 532 49.90 -13.46 -22.13
CA GLU A 532 48.47 -13.82 -21.92
C GLU A 532 48.01 -13.92 -20.45
N ASN A 533 48.88 -14.15 -19.47
CA ASN A 533 48.39 -14.56 -18.13
C ASN A 533 48.29 -13.49 -17.02
N LYS A 534 48.41 -12.19 -17.33
CA LYS A 534 48.18 -11.11 -16.33
C LYS A 534 46.89 -10.29 -16.53
N LYS A 535 46.12 -10.53 -17.59
CA LYS A 535 44.74 -10.00 -17.75
C LYS A 535 43.66 -10.94 -17.21
N ALA A 536 43.97 -12.24 -16.99
CA ALA A 536 43.03 -13.22 -16.46
C ALA A 536 42.76 -13.04 -14.95
N ALA A 537 43.80 -12.81 -14.15
CA ALA A 537 43.67 -12.71 -12.68
C ALA A 537 43.00 -11.41 -12.18
N LEU A 538 43.05 -10.31 -12.95
CA LEU A 538 42.29 -9.10 -12.65
C LEU A 538 40.84 -9.13 -13.18
N LYS A 539 40.58 -9.89 -14.26
CA LYS A 539 39.21 -10.12 -14.74
C LYS A 539 38.43 -11.05 -13.80
N GLU A 540 39.05 -12.07 -13.18
CA GLU A 540 38.34 -13.00 -12.28
C GLU A 540 37.91 -12.37 -10.94
N LYS A 541 38.68 -11.44 -10.35
CA LYS A 541 38.26 -10.75 -9.12
C LYS A 541 37.17 -9.70 -9.36
N GLN A 542 37.20 -9.00 -10.49
CA GLN A 542 36.15 -8.04 -10.87
C GLN A 542 34.88 -8.73 -11.39
N THR A 543 34.97 -9.85 -12.11
CA THR A 543 33.78 -10.64 -12.49
C THR A 543 33.18 -11.42 -11.32
N GLY A 544 33.98 -11.83 -10.33
CA GLY A 544 33.48 -12.48 -9.12
C GLY A 544 32.66 -11.55 -8.20
N GLN A 545 33.03 -10.26 -8.10
CA GLN A 545 32.24 -9.26 -7.36
C GLN A 545 31.12 -8.65 -8.21
N ALA A 546 31.32 -8.45 -9.51
CA ALA A 546 30.25 -8.04 -10.42
C ALA A 546 29.16 -9.12 -10.52
N ASN A 547 29.48 -10.42 -10.56
CA ASN A 547 28.49 -11.51 -10.57
C ASN A 547 27.78 -11.69 -9.21
N LYS A 548 28.43 -11.39 -8.08
CA LYS A 548 27.76 -11.38 -6.77
C LYS A 548 26.84 -10.16 -6.59
N ILE A 549 27.20 -9.04 -7.21
CA ILE A 549 26.38 -7.81 -7.26
C ILE A 549 25.29 -7.91 -8.34
N LEU A 550 25.48 -8.70 -9.41
CA LEU A 550 24.46 -9.06 -10.40
C LEU A 550 23.46 -10.09 -9.81
N GLU A 551 23.94 -11.10 -9.08
CA GLU A 551 23.08 -12.08 -8.38
C GLU A 551 22.20 -11.43 -7.31
N ASN A 552 22.67 -10.36 -6.66
CA ASN A 552 21.89 -9.62 -5.65
C ASN A 552 21.08 -8.43 -6.22
N LYS A 553 21.22 -8.10 -7.52
CA LYS A 553 20.36 -7.15 -8.24
C LYS A 553 19.22 -7.81 -9.04
N LEU A 554 19.11 -9.14 -9.02
CA LEU A 554 18.09 -9.95 -9.72
C LEU A 554 16.75 -10.09 -8.96
N ASN A 555 16.36 -9.09 -8.18
CA ASN A 555 14.94 -8.75 -8.07
C ASN A 555 14.59 -7.96 -9.34
N ARG A 556 14.10 -8.62 -10.40
CA ARG A 556 13.19 -8.05 -11.42
C ARG A 556 12.93 -9.11 -12.51
N LEU A 557 11.74 -9.71 -12.41
CA LEU A 557 10.99 -10.50 -13.41
C LEU A 557 11.76 -10.99 -14.65
N GLU A 558 12.04 -12.30 -14.72
CA GLU A 558 11.92 -13.08 -15.95
C GLU A 558 11.93 -14.59 -15.62
N ASP A 559 10.80 -15.12 -15.13
CA ASP A 559 10.55 -16.56 -15.09
C ASP A 559 9.56 -16.91 -16.21
N LYS A 560 10.03 -17.55 -17.29
CA LYS A 560 9.21 -18.27 -18.27
C LYS A 560 9.87 -19.63 -18.58
N PRO A 561 9.10 -20.73 -18.73
CA PRO A 561 7.76 -20.77 -19.31
C PRO A 561 6.66 -21.11 -18.28
N GLY A 562 5.46 -20.53 -18.35
CA GLY A 562 4.92 -19.55 -19.29
C GLY A 562 3.97 -18.61 -18.56
N SER A 563 4.32 -17.32 -18.47
CA SER A 563 3.48 -16.20 -17.99
C SER A 563 2.85 -16.30 -16.59
N GLY A 564 2.93 -17.45 -15.91
CA GLY A 564 1.95 -17.90 -14.92
C GLY A 564 2.50 -18.18 -13.53
N MET A 565 3.37 -17.33 -13.01
CA MET A 565 3.60 -17.25 -11.55
C MET A 565 3.04 -15.95 -10.93
N MET A 566 2.27 -15.18 -11.70
CA MET A 566 1.28 -14.26 -11.13
C MET A 566 0.09 -15.09 -10.64
N PRO A 567 -0.57 -14.67 -9.54
CA PRO A 567 -1.83 -15.26 -9.18
C PRO A 567 -2.83 -14.96 -10.30
N LEU A 568 -3.63 -15.96 -10.68
CA LEU A 568 -4.78 -15.69 -11.56
C LEU A 568 -5.66 -14.66 -10.82
N LEU A 569 -6.07 -13.58 -11.46
CA LEU A 569 -7.22 -12.82 -10.99
C LEU A 569 -8.39 -13.33 -11.80
N GLN A 570 -9.50 -13.67 -11.16
CA GLN A 570 -10.70 -14.00 -11.91
C GLN A 570 -11.11 -12.72 -12.64
N GLU A 571 -10.98 -12.70 -13.98
CA GLU A 571 -11.47 -11.60 -14.80
C GLU A 571 -12.96 -11.44 -14.48
N GLN A 572 -13.29 -10.37 -13.77
CA GLN A 572 -14.66 -9.89 -13.85
C GLN A 572 -14.81 -9.42 -15.29
N HIS A 573 -15.69 -10.07 -16.05
CA HIS A 573 -16.47 -9.33 -17.03
C HIS A 573 -17.15 -8.18 -16.28
N VAL A 574 -16.44 -7.08 -16.16
CA VAL A 574 -17.04 -5.77 -16.17
C VAL A 574 -17.52 -5.65 -17.60
N GLU A 575 -18.81 -5.88 -17.84
CA GLU A 575 -19.43 -5.36 -19.05
C GLU A 575 -18.93 -3.93 -19.18
N LYS A 576 -18.13 -3.69 -20.22
CA LYS A 576 -17.77 -2.33 -20.58
C LYS A 576 -19.09 -1.70 -20.98
N ASP A 577 -19.66 -0.90 -20.09
CA ASP A 577 -20.67 0.09 -20.45
C ASP A 577 -19.99 1.09 -21.39
N TRP A 578 -19.95 0.74 -22.68
CA TRP A 578 -20.07 1.70 -23.77
C TRP A 578 -21.45 1.52 -24.39
#